data_AF-A0A7J4QSJ2-F1
#
_entry.id   AF-A0A7J4QSJ2-F1
#
_cell.length_a   1.000
_cell.length_b   1.000
_cell.length_c   1.000
_cell.angle_alpha   90.00
_cell.angle_beta   90.00
_cell.angle_gamma   90.00
#
_symmetry.space_group_name_H-M   'P 1'
#
loop_
_entity.id
_entity.type
_entity.pdbx_description
1 polymer ?
#
loop_
_entity_poly.entity_id
_entity_poly.type
_entity_poly.pdbx_seq_one_letter_code
_entity_poly.pdbx_strand_id
1 'polypeptide(L)'
;MFKRLQNWAIVRFVQSVQSNPEVHIEQRKEADARLDLIGRLVVARAGLIGLIFGLLLFGLAFFLYEHPAAEGVSGFQTLVILTLVSSLATGLELMFIYRDALRTAARMASILGIPQHELETVDLEHSIPHWLIHAALGAPGFKATMFGIDPLAHIGKVGALIRKVLSKLRIVVSATMFKIILRRLWARLIGRVAVRAYSMLAALPVFIILNMFGTRSMIRDMRSRLVGHELTPRLVAHAFPEGIENISSGLFHEVFNGLNEQIQTARFMHPNQIRFLMMLPDAPAHEAKSTNEEQRRAQRFLLALHCMSGDSTPRCRHLIKRLEHALGVEESEIVRQEIEDAIYDLTPLVRPWL
;
A
#
# COMPACT_ATOMS: atom_id res chain seq x y z
N MET A 1 14.10 -16.40 -6.37
CA MET A 1 12.91 -15.83 -7.04
C MET A 1 12.57 -14.43 -6.50
N PHE A 2 12.37 -14.23 -5.19
CA PHE A 2 12.09 -12.90 -4.62
C PHE A 2 13.15 -11.83 -4.92
N LYS A 3 14.44 -12.10 -4.64
CA LYS A 3 15.55 -11.18 -4.99
C LYS A 3 15.60 -10.86 -6.50
N ARG A 4 15.19 -11.80 -7.37
CA ARG A 4 15.11 -11.57 -8.83
C ARG A 4 13.92 -10.67 -9.21
N LEU A 5 12.76 -10.84 -8.56
CA LEU A 5 11.59 -9.99 -8.78
C LEU A 5 11.81 -8.56 -8.27
N GLN A 6 12.43 -8.43 -7.08
CA GLN A 6 12.79 -7.15 -6.50
C GLN A 6 13.81 -6.43 -7.39
N ASN A 7 14.88 -7.10 -7.82
CA ASN A 7 15.86 -6.52 -8.75
C ASN A 7 15.22 -6.12 -10.08
N TRP A 8 14.32 -6.94 -10.63
CA TRP A 8 13.55 -6.58 -11.82
C TRP A 8 12.71 -5.33 -11.59
N ALA A 9 12.01 -5.23 -10.44
CA ALA A 9 11.18 -4.09 -10.11
C ALA A 9 12.01 -2.80 -9.93
N ILE A 10 13.18 -2.90 -9.28
CA ILE A 10 14.14 -1.80 -9.13
C ILE A 10 14.59 -1.30 -10.51
N VAL A 11 15.10 -2.20 -11.37
CA VAL A 11 15.55 -1.83 -12.72
C VAL A 11 14.42 -1.20 -13.52
N ARG A 12 13.20 -1.73 -13.44
CA ARG A 12 12.04 -1.16 -14.14
C ARG A 12 11.61 0.19 -13.59
N PHE A 13 11.70 0.39 -12.28
CA PHE A 13 11.39 1.68 -11.64
C PHE A 13 12.40 2.74 -12.07
N VAL A 14 13.70 2.47 -11.96
CA VAL A 14 14.77 3.39 -12.38
C VAL A 14 14.66 3.74 -13.88
N GLN A 15 14.43 2.74 -14.74
CA GLN A 15 14.16 2.99 -16.17
C GLN A 15 12.93 3.88 -16.39
N SER A 16 11.89 3.72 -15.55
CA SER A 16 10.67 4.52 -15.65
C SER A 16 10.88 5.95 -15.16
N VAL A 17 11.76 6.18 -14.17
CA VAL A 17 12.17 7.51 -13.72
C VAL A 17 12.94 8.23 -14.83
N GLN A 18 13.91 7.57 -15.46
CA GLN A 18 14.72 8.15 -16.53
C GLN A 18 13.93 8.46 -17.81
N SER A 19 12.93 7.66 -18.13
CA SER A 19 12.07 7.83 -19.31
C SER A 19 10.76 8.57 -19.01
N ASN A 20 10.67 9.22 -17.85
CA ASN A 20 9.45 9.87 -17.39
C ASN A 20 9.20 11.19 -18.14
N PRO A 21 8.05 11.37 -18.81
CA PRO A 21 7.70 12.65 -19.44
C PRO A 21 7.09 13.66 -18.46
N GLU A 22 6.73 13.26 -17.23
CA GLU A 22 6.11 14.19 -16.27
C GLU A 22 7.16 15.12 -15.65
N VAL A 23 6.76 16.38 -15.46
CA VAL A 23 7.55 17.43 -14.80
C VAL A 23 6.91 17.75 -13.46
N HIS A 24 7.69 18.32 -12.54
CA HIS A 24 7.16 18.83 -11.28
C HIS A 24 6.09 19.90 -11.53
N ILE A 25 4.98 19.78 -10.81
CA ILE A 25 3.89 20.76 -10.83
C ILE A 25 3.91 21.49 -9.48
N GLU A 26 4.25 22.78 -9.49
CA GLU A 26 4.36 23.60 -8.27
C GLU A 26 2.97 23.80 -7.62
N GLN A 27 1.92 23.99 -8.42
CA GLN A 27 0.58 24.18 -7.88
C GLN A 27 -0.02 22.85 -7.43
N ARG A 28 -0.16 22.68 -6.11
CA ARG A 28 -0.63 21.41 -5.52
C ARG A 28 -1.96 20.92 -6.05
N LYS A 29 -2.95 21.79 -6.17
CA LYS A 29 -4.28 21.42 -6.68
C LYS A 29 -4.21 20.82 -8.09
N GLU A 30 -3.34 21.35 -8.94
CA GLU A 30 -3.10 20.82 -10.29
C GLU A 30 -2.31 19.50 -10.23
N ALA A 31 -1.30 19.42 -9.37
CA ALA A 31 -0.57 18.18 -9.12
C ALA A 31 -1.52 17.06 -8.68
N ASP A 32 -2.41 17.31 -7.73
CA ASP A 32 -3.40 16.34 -7.24
C ASP A 32 -4.41 15.92 -8.32
N ALA A 33 -4.90 16.87 -9.13
CA ALA A 33 -5.76 16.56 -10.27
C ALA A 33 -5.05 15.65 -11.29
N ARG A 34 -3.74 15.90 -11.52
CA ARG A 34 -2.90 15.06 -12.38
C ARG A 34 -2.66 13.68 -11.77
N LEU A 35 -2.38 13.58 -10.48
CA LEU A 35 -2.22 12.34 -9.73
C LEU A 35 -3.50 11.48 -9.79
N ASP A 36 -4.67 12.09 -9.62
CA ASP A 36 -5.97 11.43 -9.74
C ASP A 36 -6.22 10.92 -11.15
N LEU A 37 -5.87 11.72 -12.17
CA LEU A 37 -6.01 11.32 -13.57
C LEU A 37 -5.15 10.09 -13.87
N ILE A 38 -3.85 10.13 -13.56
CA ILE A 38 -2.95 8.99 -13.83
C ILE A 38 -3.34 7.76 -13.01
N GLY A 39 -3.84 7.96 -11.79
CA GLY A 39 -4.40 6.92 -10.93
C GLY A 39 -5.64 6.25 -11.53
N ARG A 40 -6.60 7.03 -12.05
CA ARG A 40 -7.77 6.49 -12.76
C ARG A 40 -7.37 5.75 -14.03
N LEU A 41 -6.41 6.27 -14.79
CA LEU A 41 -5.96 5.67 -16.04
C LEU A 41 -5.28 4.31 -15.84
N VAL A 42 -4.42 4.15 -14.82
CA VAL A 42 -3.81 2.84 -14.53
C VAL A 42 -4.83 1.83 -14.01
N VAL A 43 -5.83 2.25 -13.24
CA VAL A 43 -6.94 1.39 -12.82
C VAL A 43 -7.75 0.92 -14.01
N ALA A 44 -8.10 1.83 -14.94
CA ALA A 44 -8.81 1.48 -16.16
C ALA A 44 -7.99 0.50 -17.04
N ARG A 45 -6.69 0.76 -17.21
CA ARG A 45 -5.78 -0.14 -17.95
C ARG A 45 -5.67 -1.52 -17.32
N ALA A 46 -5.64 -1.63 -15.99
CA ALA A 46 -5.66 -2.91 -15.30
C ALA A 46 -6.96 -3.70 -15.56
N GLY A 47 -8.10 -3.00 -15.60
CA GLY A 47 -9.38 -3.58 -16.02
C GLY A 47 -9.36 -4.09 -17.46
N LEU A 48 -8.84 -3.28 -18.39
CA LEU A 48 -8.70 -3.63 -19.81
C LEU A 48 -7.78 -4.84 -20.04
N ILE A 49 -6.64 -4.89 -19.34
CA ILE A 49 -5.72 -6.04 -19.39
C ILE A 49 -6.46 -7.30 -18.92
N GLY A 50 -7.22 -7.20 -17.82
CA GLY A 50 -8.05 -8.31 -17.35
C GLY A 50 -9.11 -8.77 -18.33
N LEU A 51 -9.75 -7.82 -19.02
CA LEU A 51 -10.71 -8.10 -20.08
C LEU A 51 -10.04 -8.86 -21.23
N ILE A 52 -8.90 -8.38 -21.74
CA ILE A 52 -8.17 -8.99 -22.86
C ILE A 52 -7.77 -10.42 -22.52
N PHE A 53 -7.09 -10.63 -21.39
CA PHE A 53 -6.67 -11.98 -20.97
C PHE A 53 -7.85 -12.90 -20.68
N GLY A 54 -8.93 -12.36 -20.11
CA GLY A 54 -10.15 -13.12 -19.87
C GLY A 54 -10.85 -13.57 -21.15
N LEU A 55 -10.94 -12.70 -22.16
CA LEU A 55 -11.50 -13.03 -23.47
C LEU A 55 -10.65 -14.05 -24.23
N LEU A 56 -9.31 -13.94 -24.17
CA LEU A 56 -8.40 -14.93 -24.76
C LEU A 56 -8.60 -16.32 -24.14
N LEU A 57 -8.74 -16.39 -22.82
CA LEU A 57 -8.99 -17.65 -22.13
C LEU A 57 -10.38 -18.22 -22.42
N PHE A 58 -11.40 -17.36 -22.53
CA PHE A 58 -12.73 -17.76 -22.97
C PHE A 58 -12.68 -18.34 -24.40
N GLY A 59 -12.01 -17.66 -25.33
CA GLY A 59 -11.85 -18.14 -26.71
C GLY A 59 -11.17 -19.50 -26.78
N LEU A 60 -10.12 -19.72 -25.98
CA LEU A 60 -9.46 -21.02 -25.87
C LEU A 60 -10.39 -22.09 -25.28
N ALA A 61 -11.16 -21.76 -24.23
CA ALA A 61 -12.10 -22.70 -23.63
C ALA A 61 -13.23 -23.06 -24.61
N PHE A 62 -13.78 -22.07 -25.32
CA PHE A 62 -14.78 -22.29 -26.35
C PHE A 62 -14.24 -23.19 -27.47
N PHE A 63 -13.02 -22.93 -27.95
CA PHE A 63 -12.37 -23.76 -28.95
C PHE A 63 -12.21 -25.22 -28.49
N LEU A 64 -11.78 -25.44 -27.24
CA LEU A 64 -11.55 -26.80 -26.73
C LEU A 64 -12.83 -27.58 -26.39
N TYR A 65 -13.94 -26.89 -26.09
CA TYR A 65 -15.20 -27.56 -25.71
C TYR A 65 -16.23 -27.66 -26.83
N GLU A 66 -16.26 -26.70 -27.76
CA GLU A 66 -17.38 -26.55 -28.70
C GLU A 66 -16.94 -26.62 -30.18
N HIS A 67 -15.62 -26.50 -30.48
CA HIS A 67 -15.16 -26.47 -31.86
C HIS A 67 -14.89 -27.89 -32.40
N PRO A 68 -15.40 -28.27 -33.60
CA PRO A 68 -15.25 -29.61 -34.16
C PRO A 68 -13.80 -30.09 -34.30
N ALA A 69 -12.87 -29.17 -34.58
CA ALA A 69 -11.44 -29.49 -34.68
C ALA A 69 -10.80 -29.99 -33.36
N ALA A 70 -11.49 -29.84 -32.21
CA ALA A 70 -11.03 -30.29 -30.90
C ALA A 70 -11.71 -31.59 -30.42
N GLU A 71 -12.56 -32.22 -31.24
CA GLU A 71 -13.32 -33.45 -30.87
C GLU A 71 -12.42 -34.62 -30.42
N GLY A 72 -11.15 -34.65 -30.85
CA GLY A 72 -10.17 -35.66 -30.43
C GLY A 72 -9.50 -35.43 -29.07
N VAL A 73 -9.76 -34.29 -28.42
CA VAL A 73 -9.12 -33.93 -27.13
C VAL A 73 -9.97 -34.44 -25.97
N SER A 74 -9.38 -35.28 -25.11
CA SER A 74 -10.12 -35.80 -23.96
C SER A 74 -10.42 -34.70 -22.93
N GLY A 75 -11.49 -34.85 -22.16
CA GLY A 75 -11.85 -33.88 -21.10
C GLY A 75 -10.72 -33.64 -20.09
N PHE A 76 -9.91 -34.66 -19.81
CA PHE A 76 -8.72 -34.53 -18.95
C PHE A 76 -7.64 -33.67 -19.60
N GLN A 77 -7.36 -33.86 -20.89
CA GLN A 77 -6.40 -33.04 -21.64
C GLN A 77 -6.86 -31.56 -21.69
N THR A 78 -8.15 -31.32 -21.97
CA THR A 78 -8.74 -29.98 -21.94
C THR A 78 -8.55 -29.31 -20.59
N LEU A 79 -8.80 -30.03 -19.49
CA LEU A 79 -8.58 -29.52 -18.13
C LEU A 79 -7.12 -29.15 -17.88
N VAL A 80 -6.17 -29.98 -18.30
CA VAL A 80 -4.72 -29.73 -18.15
C VAL A 80 -4.30 -28.51 -18.96
N ILE A 81 -4.68 -28.44 -20.24
CA ILE A 81 -4.35 -27.31 -21.13
C ILE A 81 -4.90 -26.00 -20.56
N LEU A 82 -6.19 -25.96 -20.22
CA LEU A 82 -6.80 -24.76 -19.66
C LEU A 82 -6.16 -24.35 -18.34
N THR A 83 -5.76 -25.30 -17.50
CA THR A 83 -5.08 -25.00 -16.23
C THR A 83 -3.70 -24.39 -16.45
N LEU A 84 -2.89 -24.95 -17.36
CA LEU A 84 -1.57 -24.43 -17.66
C LEU A 84 -1.64 -23.05 -18.32
N VAL A 85 -2.45 -22.89 -19.37
CA VAL A 85 -2.56 -21.63 -20.11
C VAL A 85 -3.17 -20.53 -19.24
N SER A 86 -4.21 -20.84 -18.44
CA SER A 86 -4.79 -19.84 -17.53
C SER A 86 -3.82 -19.39 -16.43
N SER A 87 -2.97 -20.30 -15.93
CA SER A 87 -1.95 -19.97 -14.95
C SER A 87 -0.89 -19.06 -15.55
N LEU A 88 -0.44 -19.36 -16.78
CA LEU A 88 0.52 -18.52 -17.51
C LEU A 88 -0.09 -17.14 -17.83
N ALA A 89 -1.31 -17.10 -18.36
CA ALA A 89 -2.05 -15.88 -18.65
C ALA A 89 -2.19 -15.00 -17.40
N THR A 90 -2.50 -15.61 -16.24
CA THR A 90 -2.55 -14.89 -14.95
C THR A 90 -1.19 -14.31 -14.57
N GLY A 91 -0.10 -15.08 -14.74
CA GLY A 91 1.25 -14.59 -14.46
C GLY A 91 1.62 -13.38 -15.32
N LEU A 92 1.30 -13.43 -16.62
CA LEU A 92 1.52 -12.33 -17.55
C LEU A 92 0.63 -11.12 -17.23
N GLU A 93 -0.66 -11.33 -16.97
CA GLU A 93 -1.61 -10.31 -16.52
C GLU A 93 -1.05 -9.53 -15.32
N LEU A 94 -0.63 -10.23 -14.27
CA LEU A 94 -0.04 -9.59 -13.08
C LEU A 94 1.26 -8.86 -13.40
N MET A 95 2.13 -9.43 -14.24
CA MET A 95 3.38 -8.78 -14.65
C MET A 95 3.12 -7.45 -15.35
N PHE A 96 2.12 -7.38 -16.25
CA PHE A 96 1.73 -6.14 -16.90
C PHE A 96 1.18 -5.12 -15.91
N ILE A 97 0.32 -5.54 -14.99
CA ILE A 97 -0.25 -4.66 -13.95
C ILE A 97 0.86 -4.09 -13.07
N TYR A 98 1.81 -4.91 -12.61
CA TYR A 98 2.92 -4.44 -11.78
C TYR A 98 3.86 -3.50 -12.53
N ARG A 99 4.16 -3.81 -13.79
CA ARG A 99 4.97 -2.93 -14.63
C ARG A 99 4.32 -1.55 -14.78
N ASP A 100 3.01 -1.51 -15.01
CA ASP A 100 2.29 -0.25 -15.18
C ASP A 100 2.12 0.51 -13.85
N ALA A 101 1.97 -0.20 -12.73
CA ALA A 101 1.97 0.40 -11.39
C ALA A 101 3.32 1.04 -11.07
N LEU A 102 4.45 0.36 -11.34
CA LEU A 102 5.80 0.91 -11.16
C LEU A 102 6.04 2.16 -12.00
N ARG A 103 5.60 2.14 -13.27
CA ARG A 103 5.69 3.32 -14.15
C ARG A 103 4.85 4.48 -13.60
N THR A 104 3.68 4.18 -13.04
CA THR A 104 2.82 5.19 -12.42
C THR A 104 3.45 5.73 -11.14
N ALA A 105 4.11 4.91 -10.34
CA ALA A 105 4.85 5.34 -9.16
C ALA A 105 5.94 6.37 -9.49
N ALA A 106 6.73 6.11 -10.54
CA ALA A 106 7.74 7.05 -11.03
C ALA A 106 7.12 8.38 -11.49
N ARG A 107 6.00 8.31 -12.25
CA ARG A 107 5.22 9.49 -12.67
C ARG A 107 4.74 10.32 -11.48
N MET A 108 4.17 9.68 -10.48
CA MET A 108 3.69 10.34 -9.26
C MET A 108 4.83 11.04 -8.50
N ALA A 109 5.98 10.39 -8.40
CA ALA A 109 7.14 10.96 -7.72
C ALA A 109 7.67 12.22 -8.43
N SER A 110 7.75 12.21 -9.76
CA SER A 110 8.19 13.39 -10.53
C SER A 110 7.17 14.53 -10.49
N ILE A 111 5.86 14.25 -10.53
CA ILE A 111 4.82 15.28 -10.37
C ILE A 111 5.00 16.03 -9.04
N LEU A 112 5.26 15.29 -7.97
CA LEU A 112 5.50 15.83 -6.62
C LEU A 112 6.90 16.41 -6.41
N GLY A 113 7.75 16.43 -7.45
CA GLY A 113 9.05 17.10 -7.39
C GLY A 113 10.10 16.37 -6.56
N ILE A 114 9.96 15.07 -6.33
CA ILE A 114 11.02 14.31 -5.64
C ILE A 114 12.28 14.33 -6.52
N PRO A 115 13.44 14.76 -5.97
CA PRO A 115 14.65 14.89 -6.76
C PRO A 115 15.07 13.56 -7.42
N GLN A 116 15.48 13.62 -8.69
CA GLN A 116 15.83 12.42 -9.44
C GLN A 116 16.96 11.61 -8.79
N HIS A 117 17.93 12.27 -8.16
CA HIS A 117 19.03 11.60 -7.45
C HIS A 117 18.53 10.84 -6.20
N GLU A 118 17.48 11.31 -5.52
CA GLU A 118 16.80 10.56 -4.45
C GLU A 118 15.99 9.38 -4.99
N LEU A 119 15.52 9.47 -6.24
CA LEU A 119 14.78 8.40 -6.90
C LEU A 119 15.68 7.27 -7.42
N GLU A 120 16.96 7.56 -7.65
CA GLU A 120 17.96 6.61 -8.13
C GLU A 120 18.67 5.87 -6.98
N THR A 121 18.61 6.39 -5.74
CA THR A 121 19.21 5.77 -4.54
C THR A 121 18.32 4.68 -3.92
N VAL A 122 18.01 3.65 -4.71
CA VAL A 122 17.06 2.57 -4.34
C VAL A 122 17.61 1.59 -3.28
N ASP A 123 18.93 1.58 -3.06
CA ASP A 123 19.60 0.61 -2.19
C ASP A 123 19.40 0.86 -0.68
N LEU A 124 18.94 2.06 -0.31
CA LEU A 124 18.63 2.38 1.08
C LEU A 124 17.25 1.80 1.44
N GLU A 125 17.19 0.96 2.48
CA GLU A 125 15.94 0.37 3.00
C GLU A 125 14.92 1.43 3.47
N HIS A 126 15.38 2.67 3.67
CA HIS A 126 14.59 3.83 4.07
C HIS A 126 14.37 4.85 2.95
N SER A 127 14.70 4.51 1.69
CA SER A 127 14.51 5.41 0.56
C SER A 127 13.07 5.36 0.05
N ILE A 128 12.61 6.49 -0.50
CA ILE A 128 11.29 6.62 -1.12
C ILE A 128 11.10 5.59 -2.25
N PRO A 129 12.06 5.37 -3.16
CA PRO A 129 11.93 4.34 -4.21
C PRO A 129 11.70 2.95 -3.65
N HIS A 130 12.42 2.57 -2.58
CA HIS A 130 12.25 1.27 -1.95
C HIS A 130 10.79 1.08 -1.50
N TRP A 131 10.21 2.08 -0.83
CA TRP A 131 8.82 2.02 -0.39
C TRP A 131 7.81 2.09 -1.53
N LEU A 132 8.07 2.85 -2.59
CA LEU A 132 7.22 2.91 -3.78
C LEU A 132 7.20 1.57 -4.53
N ILE A 133 8.36 0.94 -4.70
CA ILE A 133 8.47 -0.38 -5.32
C ILE A 133 7.71 -1.41 -4.48
N HIS A 134 7.85 -1.38 -3.16
CA HIS A 134 7.11 -2.27 -2.27
C HIS A 134 5.59 -2.05 -2.37
N ALA A 135 5.13 -0.80 -2.41
CA ALA A 135 3.71 -0.45 -2.59
C ALA A 135 3.17 -0.91 -3.95
N ALA A 136 3.92 -0.67 -5.04
CA ALA A 136 3.56 -1.08 -6.40
C ALA A 136 3.45 -2.60 -6.55
N LEU A 137 4.28 -3.36 -5.83
CA LEU A 137 4.20 -4.82 -5.75
C LEU A 137 3.10 -5.31 -4.80
N GLY A 138 2.42 -4.40 -4.10
CA GLY A 138 1.43 -4.73 -3.07
C GLY A 138 2.03 -5.46 -1.88
N ALA A 139 3.33 -5.27 -1.62
CA ALA A 139 4.03 -5.82 -0.48
C ALA A 139 3.67 -5.01 0.78
N PRO A 140 3.47 -5.68 1.93
CA PRO A 140 3.18 -4.98 3.18
C PRO A 140 4.39 -4.12 3.61
N GLY A 141 4.15 -3.11 4.44
CA GLY A 141 5.21 -2.25 5.01
C GLY A 141 6.27 -3.02 5.82
N PHE A 142 7.23 -2.31 6.39
CA PHE A 142 8.39 -2.91 7.05
C PHE A 142 7.99 -3.79 8.24
N LYS A 143 8.61 -4.96 8.38
CA LYS A 143 8.23 -5.99 9.39
C LYS A 143 9.38 -6.46 10.27
N ALA A 144 10.57 -5.89 10.10
CA ALA A 144 11.68 -6.19 10.99
C ALA A 144 11.62 -5.26 12.21
N THR A 145 12.41 -5.58 13.22
CA THR A 145 12.65 -4.71 14.36
C THR A 145 13.42 -3.47 13.90
N MET A 146 12.91 -2.28 14.21
CA MET A 146 13.56 -1.00 13.95
C MET A 146 13.21 -0.03 15.07
N PHE A 147 14.15 0.84 15.48
CA PHE A 147 13.97 1.79 16.58
C PHE A 147 13.49 1.14 17.90
N GLY A 148 13.93 -0.10 18.16
CA GLY A 148 13.47 -0.89 19.32
C GLY A 148 12.03 -1.42 19.23
N ILE A 149 11.30 -1.17 18.14
CA ILE A 149 9.93 -1.62 17.93
C ILE A 149 9.93 -2.90 17.11
N ASP A 150 9.38 -3.99 17.65
CA ASP A 150 9.06 -5.20 16.89
C ASP A 150 7.59 -5.17 16.45
N PRO A 151 7.28 -4.95 15.16
CA PRO A 151 5.89 -4.97 14.67
C PRO A 151 5.17 -6.31 14.92
N LEU A 152 5.90 -7.38 15.21
CA LEU A 152 5.38 -8.74 15.31
C LEU A 152 5.41 -9.30 16.73
N ALA A 153 5.75 -8.49 17.75
CA ALA A 153 5.84 -8.90 19.16
C ALA A 153 4.60 -9.66 19.64
N HIS A 154 3.40 -9.23 19.21
CA HIS A 154 2.11 -9.77 19.65
C HIS A 154 1.50 -10.81 18.69
N ILE A 155 2.28 -11.43 17.81
CA ILE A 155 1.77 -12.50 16.95
C ILE A 155 1.68 -13.82 17.72
N GLY A 156 0.45 -14.30 17.96
CA GLY A 156 0.21 -15.63 18.52
C GLY A 156 0.79 -16.78 17.68
N LYS A 157 1.03 -17.94 18.32
CA LYS A 157 1.73 -19.12 17.76
C LYS A 157 1.22 -19.57 16.38
N VAL A 158 -0.10 -19.51 16.16
CA VAL A 158 -0.75 -19.86 14.87
C VAL A 158 -0.39 -18.86 13.76
N GLY A 159 -0.32 -17.57 14.08
CA GLY A 159 0.08 -16.54 13.12
C GLY A 159 1.55 -16.66 12.71
N ALA A 160 2.41 -17.06 13.64
CA ALA A 160 3.82 -17.36 13.36
C ALA A 160 3.97 -18.59 12.45
N LEU A 161 3.17 -19.64 12.67
CA LEU A 161 3.16 -20.84 11.82
C LEU A 161 2.70 -20.51 10.39
N ILE A 162 1.59 -19.79 10.23
CA ILE A 162 1.10 -19.33 8.92
C ILE A 162 2.18 -18.50 8.22
N ARG A 163 2.85 -17.58 8.94
CA ARG A 163 3.97 -16.80 8.38
C ARG A 163 5.14 -17.69 7.94
N LYS A 164 5.52 -18.69 8.74
CA LYS A 164 6.62 -19.62 8.41
C LYS A 164 6.31 -20.42 7.14
N VAL A 165 5.04 -20.75 6.91
CA VAL A 165 4.58 -21.34 5.66
C VAL A 165 4.65 -20.34 4.50
N LEU A 166 4.13 -19.12 4.67
CA LEU A 166 4.18 -18.09 3.62
C LEU A 166 5.60 -17.67 3.24
N SER A 167 6.52 -17.57 4.21
CA SER A 167 7.91 -17.21 3.97
C SER A 167 8.65 -18.33 3.24
N LYS A 168 8.37 -19.60 3.56
CA LYS A 168 8.88 -20.76 2.80
C LYS A 168 8.34 -20.80 1.37
N LEU A 169 7.08 -20.40 1.17
CA LEU A 169 6.49 -20.29 -0.17
C LEU A 169 7.00 -19.07 -0.96
N ARG A 170 7.82 -18.19 -0.35
CA ARG A 170 8.37 -16.96 -0.97
C ARG A 170 7.30 -16.06 -1.61
N ILE A 171 6.07 -16.08 -1.10
CA ILE A 171 4.96 -15.27 -1.59
C ILE A 171 5.02 -13.92 -0.86
N VAL A 172 5.67 -12.94 -1.49
CA VAL A 172 5.67 -11.54 -1.01
C VAL A 172 4.53 -10.82 -1.69
N VAL A 173 3.33 -11.19 -1.26
CA VAL A 173 2.10 -10.47 -1.57
C VAL A 173 1.53 -10.11 -0.20
N SER A 174 1.10 -8.87 0.03
CA SER A 174 0.42 -8.51 1.29
C SER A 174 -0.70 -9.53 1.55
N ALA A 175 -0.95 -9.88 2.81
CA ALA A 175 -1.98 -10.88 3.14
C ALA A 175 -3.35 -10.52 2.52
N THR A 176 -3.61 -9.23 2.27
CA THR A 176 -4.77 -8.71 1.55
C THR A 176 -4.72 -9.03 0.06
N MET A 177 -3.63 -8.71 -0.64
CA MET A 177 -3.48 -9.04 -2.06
C MET A 177 -3.36 -10.55 -2.29
N PHE A 178 -2.76 -11.30 -1.38
CA PHE A 178 -2.70 -12.75 -1.43
C PHE A 178 -4.10 -13.34 -1.26
N LYS A 179 -4.91 -12.83 -0.33
CA LYS A 179 -6.32 -13.21 -0.23
C LYS A 179 -7.10 -12.88 -1.49
N ILE A 180 -6.82 -11.76 -2.17
CA ILE A 180 -7.49 -11.38 -3.42
C ILE A 180 -7.04 -12.30 -4.57
N ILE A 181 -5.74 -12.54 -4.74
CA ILE A 181 -5.20 -13.46 -5.76
C ILE A 181 -5.64 -14.89 -5.47
N LEU A 182 -5.63 -15.32 -4.21
CA LEU A 182 -6.07 -16.65 -3.80
C LEU A 182 -7.58 -16.79 -3.96
N ARG A 183 -8.40 -15.81 -3.56
CA ARG A 183 -9.85 -15.79 -3.82
C ARG A 183 -10.14 -15.79 -5.33
N ARG A 184 -9.32 -15.08 -6.12
CA ARG A 184 -9.39 -15.07 -7.58
C ARG A 184 -9.02 -16.43 -8.16
N LEU A 185 -7.97 -17.08 -7.66
CA LEU A 185 -7.58 -18.43 -8.05
C LEU A 185 -8.64 -19.46 -7.64
N TRP A 186 -9.21 -19.35 -6.44
CA TRP A 186 -10.33 -20.17 -5.95
C TRP A 186 -11.59 -19.95 -6.78
N ALA A 187 -11.97 -18.71 -7.08
CA ALA A 187 -13.11 -18.41 -7.95
C ALA A 187 -12.90 -18.98 -9.36
N ARG A 188 -11.67 -18.92 -9.89
CA ARG A 188 -11.31 -19.57 -11.16
C ARG A 188 -11.32 -21.08 -11.05
N LEU A 189 -10.91 -21.67 -9.93
CA LEU A 189 -10.91 -23.13 -9.73
C LEU A 189 -12.33 -23.68 -9.52
N ILE A 190 -13.16 -22.99 -8.75
CA ILE A 190 -14.57 -23.35 -8.48
C ILE A 190 -15.43 -23.11 -9.72
N GLY A 191 -15.23 -21.99 -10.44
CA GLY A 191 -15.88 -21.73 -11.72
C GLY A 191 -15.50 -22.72 -12.82
N ARG A 192 -14.38 -23.44 -12.68
CA ARG A 192 -13.95 -24.52 -13.61
C ARG A 192 -14.63 -25.86 -13.35
N VAL A 193 -15.17 -26.09 -12.15
CA VAL A 193 -15.94 -27.30 -11.81
C VAL A 193 -17.41 -27.15 -12.25
N ALA A 194 -17.90 -25.91 -12.36
CA ALA A 194 -19.19 -25.60 -12.96
C ALA A 194 -19.07 -25.36 -14.47
N VAL A 195 -19.03 -26.47 -15.23
CA VAL A 195 -19.64 -26.69 -16.55
C VAL A 195 -19.64 -25.49 -17.55
N ARG A 196 -18.91 -25.67 -18.67
CA ARG A 196 -18.98 -24.95 -19.96
C ARG A 196 -18.32 -23.56 -20.08
N ALA A 197 -17.84 -23.22 -21.28
CA ALA A 197 -17.20 -21.94 -21.61
C ALA A 197 -18.00 -20.69 -21.20
N TYR A 198 -19.34 -20.79 -21.20
CA TYR A 198 -20.26 -19.72 -20.80
C TYR A 198 -20.10 -19.29 -19.32
N SER A 199 -19.70 -20.19 -18.41
CA SER A 199 -19.46 -19.83 -17.01
C SER A 199 -18.23 -18.92 -16.84
N MET A 200 -17.23 -19.05 -17.73
CA MET A 200 -16.07 -18.16 -17.76
C MET A 200 -16.44 -16.74 -18.17
N LEU A 201 -17.40 -16.59 -19.08
CA LEU A 201 -17.90 -15.29 -19.53
C LEU A 201 -18.67 -14.58 -18.41
N ALA A 202 -19.47 -15.32 -17.63
CA ALA A 202 -20.15 -14.77 -16.44
C ALA A 202 -19.17 -14.33 -15.34
N ALA A 203 -18.00 -14.97 -15.23
CA ALA A 203 -16.98 -14.61 -14.25
C ALA A 203 -16.09 -13.43 -14.68
N LEU A 204 -16.09 -13.06 -15.97
CA LEU A 204 -15.25 -12.01 -16.54
C LEU A 204 -15.41 -10.64 -15.86
N PRO A 205 -16.64 -10.12 -15.61
CA PRO A 205 -16.82 -8.85 -14.91
C PRO A 205 -16.20 -8.84 -13.51
N VAL A 206 -16.32 -9.96 -12.79
CA VAL A 206 -15.75 -10.10 -11.44
C VAL A 206 -14.22 -9.98 -11.51
N PHE A 207 -13.57 -10.58 -12.51
CA PHE A 207 -12.11 -10.48 -12.66
C PHE A 207 -11.65 -9.07 -12.99
N ILE A 208 -12.35 -8.38 -13.88
CA ILE A 208 -12.08 -6.98 -14.24
C ILE A 208 -12.17 -6.10 -12.99
N ILE A 209 -13.25 -6.23 -12.21
CA ILE A 209 -13.45 -5.47 -10.97
C ILE A 209 -12.34 -5.77 -9.96
N LEU A 210 -11.95 -7.04 -9.79
CA LEU A 210 -10.86 -7.41 -8.88
C LEU A 210 -9.50 -6.83 -9.32
N ASN A 211 -9.23 -6.72 -10.62
CA ASN A 211 -8.02 -6.04 -11.14
C ASN A 211 -8.06 -4.56 -10.81
N MET A 212 -9.16 -3.90 -11.14
CA MET A 212 -9.34 -2.47 -10.87
C MET A 212 -9.21 -2.17 -9.38
N PHE A 213 -9.84 -2.97 -8.52
CA PHE A 213 -9.77 -2.81 -7.07
C PHE A 213 -8.34 -2.99 -6.53
N GLY A 214 -7.65 -4.06 -6.96
CA GLY A 214 -6.26 -4.30 -6.55
C GLY A 214 -5.32 -3.17 -6.95
N THR A 215 -5.41 -2.71 -8.21
CA THR A 215 -4.61 -1.60 -8.72
C THR A 215 -4.96 -0.28 -8.03
N ARG A 216 -6.25 -0.01 -7.76
CA ARG A 216 -6.67 1.18 -7.01
C ARG A 216 -6.08 1.19 -5.61
N SER A 217 -6.06 0.04 -4.93
CA SER A 217 -5.43 -0.10 -3.63
C SER A 217 -3.94 0.21 -3.67
N MET A 218 -3.21 -0.30 -4.68
CA MET A 218 -1.77 -0.02 -4.84
C MET A 218 -1.50 1.46 -5.07
N ILE A 219 -2.30 2.08 -5.93
CA ILE A 219 -2.17 3.50 -6.28
C ILE A 219 -2.39 4.41 -5.09
N ARG A 220 -3.41 4.09 -4.27
CA ARG A 220 -3.68 4.84 -3.05
C ARG A 220 -2.56 4.69 -2.00
N ASP A 221 -2.01 3.48 -1.84
CA ASP A 221 -0.87 3.22 -0.94
C ASP A 221 0.42 3.91 -1.42
N MET A 222 0.65 3.98 -2.74
CA MET A 222 1.77 4.77 -3.28
C MET A 222 1.59 6.26 -3.00
N ARG A 223 0.38 6.79 -3.23
CA ARG A 223 0.07 8.20 -2.96
C ARG A 223 0.25 8.56 -1.48
N SER A 224 -0.24 7.75 -0.54
CA SER A 224 -0.11 8.06 0.90
C SER A 224 1.35 8.14 1.37
N ARG A 225 2.23 7.30 0.80
CA ARG A 225 3.67 7.31 1.08
C ARG A 225 4.37 8.54 0.50
N LEU A 226 3.96 8.98 -0.69
CA LEU A 226 4.48 10.18 -1.32
C LEU A 226 4.02 11.46 -0.60
N VAL A 227 2.73 11.57 -0.30
CA VAL A 227 2.16 12.70 0.44
C VAL A 227 2.78 12.79 1.83
N GLY A 228 2.98 11.65 2.51
CA GLY A 228 3.68 11.62 3.79
C GLY A 228 5.13 12.10 3.72
N HIS A 229 5.82 11.90 2.59
CA HIS A 229 7.17 12.43 2.42
C HIS A 229 7.20 13.97 2.47
N GLU A 230 6.17 14.66 2.01
CA GLU A 230 6.13 16.12 2.10
C GLU A 230 5.53 16.61 3.42
N LEU A 231 4.45 15.96 3.86
CA LEU A 231 3.62 16.47 4.94
C LEU A 231 4.14 16.09 6.33
N THR A 232 4.93 15.02 6.51
CA THR A 232 5.41 14.60 7.84
C THR A 232 6.27 15.69 8.52
N PRO A 233 7.24 16.35 7.86
CA PRO A 233 8.00 17.46 8.45
C PRO A 233 7.10 18.63 8.86
N ARG A 234 6.11 18.99 8.03
CA ARG A 234 5.15 20.06 8.33
C ARG A 234 4.30 19.69 9.56
N LEU A 235 3.83 18.45 9.62
CA LEU A 235 3.07 17.92 10.75
C LEU A 235 3.92 17.92 12.03
N VAL A 236 5.20 17.54 11.95
CA VAL A 236 6.12 17.57 13.09
C VAL A 236 6.34 19.01 13.58
N ALA A 237 6.61 19.94 12.68
CA ALA A 237 6.78 21.36 13.05
C ALA A 237 5.50 21.94 13.68
N HIS A 238 4.32 21.54 13.20
CA HIS A 238 3.03 21.94 13.75
C HIS A 238 2.75 21.33 15.12
N ALA A 239 2.98 20.02 15.24
CA ALA A 239 2.71 19.29 16.46
C ALA A 239 3.74 19.57 17.55
N PHE A 240 4.95 20.02 17.19
CA PHE A 240 6.11 20.30 18.05
C PHE A 240 6.75 21.67 17.76
N PRO A 241 6.05 22.80 18.02
CA PRO A 241 6.57 24.14 17.77
C PRO A 241 7.83 24.49 18.56
N GLU A 242 8.07 23.85 19.70
CA GLU A 242 9.30 23.93 20.50
C GLU A 242 10.52 23.25 19.83
N GLY A 243 10.28 22.53 18.72
CA GLY A 243 11.24 21.66 18.06
C GLY A 243 11.19 20.24 18.61
N ILE A 244 11.27 19.24 17.73
CA ILE A 244 11.23 17.82 18.11
C ILE A 244 12.37 17.42 19.06
N GLU A 245 13.49 18.15 19.03
CA GLU A 245 14.65 17.95 19.91
C GLU A 245 14.37 18.37 21.36
N ASN A 246 13.44 19.30 21.59
CA ASN A 246 13.10 19.85 22.90
C ASN A 246 11.80 19.27 23.47
N ILE A 247 11.32 18.15 22.92
CA ILE A 247 10.12 17.47 23.38
C ILE A 247 10.26 17.08 24.86
N SER A 248 9.20 17.30 25.65
CA SER A 248 9.20 16.87 27.04
C SER A 248 9.24 15.34 27.14
N SER A 249 9.80 14.82 28.23
CA SER A 249 9.86 13.37 28.44
C SER A 249 8.45 12.73 28.46
N GLY A 250 7.48 13.36 29.11
CA GLY A 250 6.10 12.87 29.15
C GLY A 250 5.48 12.76 27.75
N LEU A 251 5.61 13.80 26.93
CA LEU A 251 5.09 13.82 25.56
C LEU A 251 5.82 12.82 24.66
N PHE A 252 7.14 12.70 24.79
CA PHE A 252 7.94 11.70 24.08
C PHE A 252 7.38 10.28 24.29
N HIS A 253 7.19 9.89 25.56
CA HIS A 253 6.74 8.54 25.89
C HIS A 253 5.31 8.27 25.42
N GLU A 254 4.40 9.24 25.50
CA GLU A 254 3.03 9.09 24.96
C GLU A 254 3.04 8.85 23.44
N VAL A 255 3.81 9.64 22.70
CA VAL A 255 3.91 9.51 21.24
C VAL A 255 4.59 8.20 20.86
N PHE A 256 5.72 7.88 21.48
CA PHE A 256 6.48 6.66 21.18
C PHE A 256 5.68 5.39 21.51
N ASN A 257 5.05 5.33 22.69
CA ASN A 257 4.25 4.18 23.10
C ASN A 257 2.99 4.02 22.24
N GLY A 258 2.32 5.14 21.92
CA GLY A 258 1.17 5.13 21.02
C GLY A 258 1.53 4.65 19.61
N LEU A 259 2.68 5.06 19.07
CA LEU A 259 3.19 4.54 17.80
C LEU A 259 3.55 3.07 17.87
N ASN A 260 4.24 2.66 18.93
CA ASN A 260 4.60 1.26 19.16
C ASN A 260 3.35 0.36 19.16
N GLU A 261 2.29 0.77 19.88
CA GLU A 261 1.02 0.04 19.92
C GLU A 261 0.35 0.01 18.53
N GLN A 262 0.35 1.12 17.78
CA GLN A 262 -0.17 1.17 16.42
C GLN A 262 0.57 0.22 15.47
N ILE A 263 1.90 0.24 15.50
CA ILE A 263 2.78 -0.56 14.63
C ILE A 263 2.62 -2.05 14.93
N GLN A 264 2.61 -2.42 16.22
CA GLN A 264 2.38 -3.80 16.66
C GLN A 264 0.98 -4.30 16.29
N THR A 265 -0.04 -3.44 16.43
CA THR A 265 -1.42 -3.75 16.05
C THR A 265 -1.56 -3.94 14.53
N ALA A 266 -0.94 -3.06 13.74
CA ALA A 266 -0.91 -3.14 12.28
C ALA A 266 -0.12 -4.38 11.79
N ARG A 267 0.90 -4.79 12.55
CA ARG A 267 1.88 -5.83 12.22
C ARG A 267 2.82 -5.46 11.08
N PHE A 268 3.05 -4.17 10.91
CA PHE A 268 4.04 -3.57 10.03
C PHE A 268 4.21 -2.08 10.41
N MET A 269 5.36 -1.51 10.07
CA MET A 269 5.64 -0.09 10.20
C MET A 269 5.38 0.60 8.86
N HIS A 270 4.53 1.64 8.86
CA HIS A 270 4.25 2.43 7.65
C HIS A 270 5.43 3.40 7.37
N PRO A 271 5.78 3.68 6.10
CA PRO A 271 6.85 4.64 5.77
C PRO A 271 6.77 6.00 6.48
N ASN A 272 5.56 6.56 6.63
CA ASN A 272 5.38 7.83 7.35
C ASN A 272 5.74 7.72 8.84
N GLN A 273 5.50 6.55 9.45
CA GLN A 273 5.89 6.27 10.83
C GLN A 273 7.40 6.06 10.95
N ILE A 274 8.03 5.33 10.00
CA ILE A 274 9.50 5.20 9.92
C ILE A 274 10.13 6.58 9.86
N ARG A 275 9.59 7.45 9.00
CA ARG A 275 10.11 8.80 8.80
C ARG A 275 10.02 9.67 10.03
N PHE A 276 8.90 9.63 10.74
CA PHE A 276 8.79 10.31 12.02
C PHE A 276 9.81 9.75 13.05
N LEU A 277 9.94 8.42 13.16
CA LEU A 277 10.87 7.79 14.10
C LEU A 277 12.34 8.13 13.78
N MET A 278 12.69 8.38 12.51
CA MET A 278 14.02 8.89 12.13
C MET A 278 14.28 10.33 12.59
N MET A 279 13.23 11.12 12.81
CA MET A 279 13.32 12.51 13.29
C MET A 279 13.25 12.60 14.82
N LEU A 280 12.80 11.54 15.49
CA LEU A 280 12.62 11.51 16.93
C LEU A 280 14.00 11.47 17.61
N PRO A 281 14.25 12.29 18.66
CA PRO A 281 15.51 12.25 19.39
C PRO A 281 15.69 10.93 20.15
N ASP A 282 16.89 10.73 20.71
CA ASP A 282 17.16 9.61 21.61
C ASP A 282 16.22 9.65 22.82
N ALA A 283 15.90 8.46 23.34
CA ALA A 283 14.99 8.34 24.47
C ALA A 283 15.52 9.12 25.69
N PRO A 284 14.67 9.94 26.34
CA PRO A 284 15.08 10.68 27.53
C PRO A 284 15.45 9.72 28.66
N ALA A 285 16.45 10.11 29.47
CA ALA A 285 17.01 9.24 30.52
C ALA A 285 16.02 8.90 31.66
N HIS A 286 14.97 9.69 31.82
CA HIS A 286 13.95 9.52 32.86
C HIS A 286 12.56 9.52 32.25
N GLU A 287 11.76 8.48 32.53
CA GLU A 287 10.33 8.47 32.25
C GLU A 287 9.62 9.46 33.19
N ALA A 288 9.13 10.56 32.63
CA ALA A 288 8.24 11.48 33.33
C ALA A 288 6.78 11.11 33.06
N LYS A 289 5.90 11.34 34.04
CA LYS A 289 4.45 11.25 33.82
C LYS A 289 4.03 12.37 32.88
N SER A 290 3.27 12.01 31.84
CA SER A 290 2.65 12.95 30.92
C SER A 290 1.57 13.77 31.61
N THR A 291 1.47 15.05 31.27
CA THR A 291 0.32 15.89 31.64
C THR A 291 -0.89 15.57 30.76
N ASN A 292 -2.09 15.97 31.19
CA ASN A 292 -3.30 15.79 30.37
C ASN A 292 -3.20 16.51 29.01
N GLU A 293 -2.52 17.66 28.97
CA GLU A 293 -2.28 18.44 27.75
C GLU A 293 -1.33 17.69 26.81
N GLU A 294 -0.21 17.18 27.33
CA GLU A 294 0.74 16.35 26.58
C GLU A 294 0.06 15.09 26.03
N GLN A 295 -0.78 14.43 26.83
CA GLN A 295 -1.51 13.25 26.39
C GLN A 295 -2.49 13.58 25.25
N ARG A 296 -3.24 14.68 25.37
CA ARG A 296 -4.19 15.12 24.34
C ARG A 296 -3.46 15.50 23.05
N ARG A 297 -2.33 16.19 23.16
CA ARG A 297 -1.44 16.56 22.04
C ARG A 297 -0.84 15.34 21.35
N ALA A 298 -0.35 14.35 22.11
CA ALA A 298 0.11 13.08 21.56
C ALA A 298 -1.00 12.36 20.78
N GLN A 299 -2.22 12.32 21.31
CA GLN A 299 -3.36 11.70 20.65
C GLN A 299 -3.72 12.38 19.32
N ARG A 300 -3.71 13.74 19.27
CA ARG A 300 -3.89 14.51 18.02
C ARG A 300 -2.83 14.12 16.99
N PHE A 301 -1.57 14.11 17.39
CA PHE A 301 -0.46 13.74 16.51
C PHE A 301 -0.57 12.30 15.99
N LEU A 302 -0.89 11.34 16.87
CA LEU A 302 -1.08 9.93 16.52
C LEU A 302 -2.25 9.72 15.54
N LEU A 303 -3.36 10.45 15.73
CA LEU A 303 -4.49 10.44 14.82
C LEU A 303 -4.13 11.06 13.46
N ALA A 304 -3.43 12.19 13.48
CA ALA A 304 -3.00 12.88 12.28
C ALA A 304 -2.05 12.05 11.41
N LEU A 305 -0.99 11.52 12.02
CA LEU A 305 -0.02 10.65 11.34
C LEU A 305 -0.69 9.37 10.81
N HIS A 306 -1.71 8.88 11.50
CA HIS A 306 -2.53 7.78 11.01
C HIS A 306 -3.34 8.16 9.76
N CYS A 307 -4.03 9.32 9.77
CA CYS A 307 -4.82 9.81 8.64
C CYS A 307 -3.96 9.99 7.37
N MET A 308 -2.72 10.44 7.53
CA MET A 308 -1.75 10.54 6.42
C MET A 308 -1.30 9.19 5.85
N SER A 309 -1.38 8.11 6.63
CA SER A 309 -0.88 6.79 6.25
C SER A 309 -1.85 6.00 5.35
N GLY A 310 -2.99 6.59 4.97
CA GLY A 310 -3.97 5.97 4.07
C GLY A 310 -4.93 5.04 4.82
N ASP A 311 -5.36 3.93 4.20
CA ASP A 311 -6.38 3.09 4.81
C ASP A 311 -5.91 2.40 6.07
N SER A 312 -6.70 2.59 7.13
CA SER A 312 -6.59 1.79 8.33
C SER A 312 -6.65 0.30 7.99
N THR A 313 -5.66 -0.45 8.49
CA THR A 313 -5.86 -1.90 8.56
C THR A 313 -7.08 -2.15 9.45
N PRO A 314 -7.91 -3.15 9.14
CA PRO A 314 -9.04 -3.51 10.02
C PRO A 314 -8.67 -3.73 11.48
N ARG A 315 -7.39 -4.06 11.75
CA ARG A 315 -6.85 -4.28 13.10
C ARG A 315 -6.71 -2.99 13.90
N CYS A 316 -6.34 -1.88 13.25
CA CYS A 316 -6.16 -0.60 13.91
C CYS A 316 -7.48 0.11 14.21
N ARG A 317 -8.62 -0.34 13.65
CA ARG A 317 -9.92 0.32 13.84
C ARG A 317 -10.30 0.51 15.32
N HIS A 318 -10.03 -0.46 16.17
CA HIS A 318 -10.36 -0.34 17.59
C HIS A 318 -9.46 0.68 18.30
N LEU A 319 -8.17 0.67 17.97
CA LEU A 319 -7.20 1.63 18.51
C LEU A 319 -7.52 3.07 18.09
N ILE A 320 -7.87 3.28 16.80
CA ILE A 320 -8.30 4.59 16.29
C ILE A 320 -9.56 5.05 17.00
N LYS A 321 -10.58 4.19 17.14
CA LYS A 321 -11.80 4.55 17.87
C LYS A 321 -11.53 4.94 19.33
N ARG A 322 -10.54 4.29 19.96
CA ARG A 322 -10.14 4.63 21.33
C ARG A 322 -9.46 6.01 21.38
N LEU A 323 -8.61 6.34 20.41
CA LEU A 323 -8.02 7.68 20.27
C LEU A 323 -9.10 8.74 20.03
N GLU A 324 -10.05 8.46 19.13
CA GLU A 324 -11.16 9.39 18.83
C GLU A 324 -12.05 9.63 20.05
N HIS A 325 -12.35 8.57 20.81
CA HIS A 325 -13.12 8.69 22.05
C HIS A 325 -12.36 9.47 23.12
N ALA A 326 -11.03 9.33 23.21
CA ALA A 326 -10.21 10.06 24.17
C ALA A 326 -10.11 11.57 23.84
N LEU A 327 -10.03 11.91 22.55
CA LEU A 327 -10.02 13.29 22.07
C LEU A 327 -11.40 13.96 22.14
N GLY A 328 -12.46 13.17 21.94
CA GLY A 328 -13.82 13.64 21.69
C GLY A 328 -14.12 13.70 20.19
N VAL A 329 -15.40 13.53 19.83
CA VAL A 329 -15.86 13.45 18.43
C VAL A 329 -15.50 14.72 17.65
N GLU A 330 -15.79 15.89 18.23
CA GLU A 330 -15.55 17.19 17.60
C GLU A 330 -14.06 17.42 17.32
N GLU A 331 -13.20 17.21 18.31
CA GLU A 331 -11.74 17.35 18.15
C GLU A 331 -11.19 16.37 17.10
N SER A 332 -11.71 15.15 17.07
CA SER A 332 -11.28 14.13 16.11
C SER A 332 -11.66 14.50 14.68
N GLU A 333 -12.84 15.06 14.46
CA GLU A 333 -13.29 15.57 13.16
C GLU A 333 -12.45 16.76 12.70
N ILE A 334 -12.14 17.69 13.61
CA ILE A 334 -11.26 18.83 13.31
C ILE A 334 -9.88 18.35 12.87
N VAL A 335 -9.22 17.46 13.63
CA VAL A 335 -7.89 16.93 13.26
C VAL A 335 -7.93 16.20 11.92
N ARG A 336 -9.00 15.45 11.63
CA ARG A 336 -9.17 14.79 10.33
C ARG A 336 -9.27 15.80 9.19
N GLN A 337 -10.07 16.85 9.37
CA GLN A 337 -10.23 17.92 8.38
C GLN A 337 -8.93 18.69 8.17
N GLU A 338 -8.20 19.03 9.24
CA GLU A 338 -6.90 19.72 9.16
C GLU A 338 -5.90 18.94 8.32
N ILE A 339 -5.85 17.62 8.49
CA ILE A 339 -4.95 16.76 7.72
C ILE A 339 -5.46 16.56 6.29
N GLU A 340 -6.77 16.44 6.08
CA GLU A 340 -7.33 16.36 4.74
C GLU A 340 -7.03 17.65 3.95
N ASP A 341 -7.27 18.81 4.55
CA ASP A 341 -6.97 20.10 3.96
C ASP A 341 -5.47 20.25 3.68
N ALA A 342 -4.61 19.84 4.62
CA ALA A 342 -3.16 19.90 4.44
C ALA A 342 -2.63 18.90 3.39
N ILE A 343 -3.30 17.76 3.17
CA ILE A 343 -2.95 16.81 2.10
C ILE A 343 -3.16 17.45 0.71
N TYR A 344 -4.20 18.28 0.59
CA TYR A 344 -4.59 18.97 -0.65
C TYR A 344 -4.11 20.44 -0.70
N ASP A 345 -3.27 20.86 0.25
CA ASP A 345 -2.82 22.26 0.46
C ASP A 345 -3.98 23.29 0.37
N LEU A 346 -5.16 22.93 0.87
CA LEU A 346 -6.33 23.82 0.93
C LEU A 346 -6.18 24.84 2.05
N THR A 347 -5.73 24.38 3.23
CA THR A 347 -5.42 25.23 4.38
C THR A 347 -4.14 24.74 5.06
N PRO A 348 -3.23 25.64 5.46
CA PRO A 348 -2.06 25.26 6.23
C PRO A 348 -2.45 24.85 7.66
N LEU A 349 -1.65 23.96 8.27
CA LEU A 349 -1.77 23.63 9.68
C LEU A 349 -1.43 24.87 10.53
N VAL A 350 -2.46 25.51 11.09
CA VAL A 350 -2.31 26.80 11.83
C VAL A 350 -2.84 26.74 13.25
N ARG A 351 -3.76 25.83 13.57
CA ARG A 351 -4.36 25.73 14.90
C ARG A 351 -3.38 25.09 15.89
N PRO A 352 -2.95 25.78 16.95
CA PRO A 352 -2.00 25.22 17.90
C PRO A 352 -2.58 23.98 18.59
N TRP A 353 -1.77 22.94 18.73
CA TRP A 353 -2.13 21.69 19.42
C TRP A 353 -1.63 21.64 20.87
N LEU A 354 -1.46 22.81 21.49
CA LEU A 354 -1.09 22.94 22.90
C LEU A 354 -2.02 22.12 23.81
#